data_AF-A0A661YG52-F1
#
_entry.id   AF-A0A661YG52-F1
#
_cell.length_a   1.000
_cell.length_b   1.000
_cell.length_c   1.000
_cell.angle_alpha   90.00
_cell.angle_beta   90.00
_cell.angle_gamma   90.00
#
_symmetry.space_group_name_H-M   'P 1'
#
loop_
_entity.id
_entity.type
_entity.pdbx_description
1 polymer ?
#
loop_
_entity_poly.entity_id
_entity_poly.type
_entity_poly.pdbx_seq_one_letter_code
_entity_poly.pdbx_strand_id
1 'polypeptide(L)'
;MAKKLLFLIVLILSVSSIIQAQDTLRSYEGQMPVERDLTISQRIDLAFKPAVEALNAFLFWDPFTALGLHDPEVRDKEGNPVIDKDGNPVEAHIPLIVFWLILGAVTFTIMMKFINIRGFKHAVQLVRGVYDDPNEPGEVSHFQALTTALSATVGLGNIAGVAIAISIGGPGATFWMIVAGLLGMSSKFTECTLGVKYRKIDKNGVVSGGPMYYLRYGLEKKNLKWLGIVLSALFALLVIGGSLGGGNMFQAN
;
A
#
# COMPACT_ATOMS: atom_id res chain seq x y z
N MET A 1 17.53 -18.48 -21.15
CA MET A 1 18.48 -17.37 -20.99
C MET A 1 17.85 -16.19 -20.23
N ALA A 2 16.69 -15.66 -20.68
CA ALA A 2 16.00 -14.53 -20.04
C ALA A 2 15.64 -14.70 -18.55
N LYS A 3 15.20 -15.89 -18.10
CA LYS A 3 14.88 -16.14 -16.68
C LYS A 3 16.09 -16.07 -15.74
N LYS A 4 17.28 -16.46 -16.22
CA LYS A 4 18.54 -16.37 -15.45
C LYS A 4 19.04 -14.93 -15.39
N LEU A 5 18.85 -14.17 -16.46
CA LEU A 5 19.21 -12.75 -16.52
C LEU A 5 18.31 -11.90 -15.60
N LEU A 6 16.99 -12.15 -15.61
CA LEU A 6 16.05 -11.47 -14.71
C LEU A 6 16.34 -11.79 -13.23
N PHE A 7 16.67 -13.04 -12.92
CA PHE A 7 17.06 -13.43 -11.56
C PHE A 7 18.37 -12.76 -11.12
N LEU A 8 19.35 -12.66 -12.02
CA LEU A 8 20.62 -11.98 -11.75
C LEU A 8 20.43 -10.47 -11.54
N ILE A 9 19.57 -9.83 -12.33
CA ILE A 9 19.23 -8.40 -12.18
C ILE A 9 18.51 -8.17 -10.84
N VAL A 10 17.53 -9.00 -10.48
CA VAL A 10 16.83 -8.89 -9.18
C VAL A 10 17.79 -9.14 -8.02
N LEU A 11 18.73 -10.07 -8.16
CA LEU A 11 19.75 -10.34 -7.15
C LEU A 11 20.70 -9.14 -6.99
N ILE A 12 21.20 -8.58 -8.09
CA ILE A 12 22.09 -7.41 -8.08
C ILE A 12 21.37 -6.19 -7.47
N LEU A 13 20.12 -5.95 -7.86
CA LEU A 13 19.30 -4.87 -7.30
C LEU A 13 19.04 -5.06 -5.80
N SER A 14 18.81 -6.30 -5.36
CA SER A 14 18.63 -6.60 -3.93
C SER A 14 19.91 -6.37 -3.12
N VAL A 15 21.08 -6.65 -3.70
CA VAL A 15 22.38 -6.45 -3.04
C VAL A 15 22.72 -4.96 -2.95
N SER A 16 22.45 -4.17 -3.99
CA SER A 16 22.66 -2.70 -3.94
C SER A 16 21.76 -2.02 -2.91
N SER A 17 20.49 -2.45 -2.79
CA SER A 17 19.59 -1.92 -1.76
C SER A 17 20.04 -2.26 -0.34
N ILE A 18 20.64 -3.45 -0.14
CA ILE A 18 21.20 -3.84 1.17
C ILE A 18 22.41 -2.99 1.52
N ILE A 19 23.32 -2.73 0.56
CA ILE A 19 24.51 -1.89 0.78
C ILE A 19 24.09 -0.47 1.15
N GLN A 20 23.12 0.09 0.44
CA GLN A 20 22.63 1.45 0.69
C GLN A 20 21.89 1.58 2.03
N ALA A 21 21.16 0.54 2.44
CA ALA A 21 20.60 0.48 3.78
C ALA A 21 21.70 0.41 4.86
N GLN A 22 22.79 -0.30 4.61
CA GLN A 22 23.90 -0.44 5.55
C GLN A 22 24.71 0.85 5.73
N ASP A 23 24.91 1.61 4.66
CA ASP A 23 25.56 2.92 4.71
C ASP A 23 24.67 3.97 5.40
N THR A 24 23.35 3.90 5.20
CA THR A 24 22.39 4.73 5.91
C THR A 24 22.45 4.47 7.43
N LEU A 25 22.45 3.19 7.85
CA LEU A 25 22.53 2.79 9.26
C LEU A 25 23.84 3.26 9.93
N ARG A 26 24.97 3.22 9.21
CA ARG A 26 26.27 3.71 9.72
C ARG A 26 26.29 5.22 9.95
N SER A 27 25.55 5.98 9.15
CA SER A 27 25.44 7.44 9.34
C SER A 27 24.67 7.81 10.63
N TYR A 28 23.80 6.91 11.13
CA TYR A 28 22.96 7.13 12.30
C TYR A 28 23.58 6.70 13.64
N GLU A 29 24.57 5.79 13.67
CA GLU A 29 25.26 5.41 14.92
C GLU A 29 25.94 6.62 15.61
N GLY A 30 26.27 7.68 14.85
CA GLY A 30 26.86 8.91 15.39
C GLY A 30 25.88 9.90 16.04
N GLN A 31 24.56 9.65 16.01
CA GLN A 31 23.53 10.61 16.43
C GLN A 31 22.55 10.08 17.49
N MET A 32 22.79 8.91 18.09
CA MET A 32 21.86 8.37 19.08
C MET A 32 21.89 9.18 20.38
N PRO A 33 20.77 9.76 20.85
CA PRO A 33 20.70 10.41 22.15
C PRO A 33 20.96 9.37 23.26
N VAL A 34 21.67 9.80 24.30
CA VAL A 34 22.00 9.00 25.50
C VAL A 34 20.72 8.32 26.02
N GLU A 35 20.77 7.01 26.17
CA GLU A 35 19.70 6.00 26.37
C GLU A 35 18.65 6.27 27.48
N ARG A 36 18.72 7.39 28.21
CA ARG A 36 17.96 7.61 29.45
C ARG A 36 16.55 8.20 29.31
N ASP A 37 16.19 8.87 28.21
CA ASP A 37 14.86 9.54 28.07
C ASP A 37 14.14 9.29 26.73
N LEU A 38 14.20 8.07 26.19
CA LEU A 38 13.42 7.71 25.00
C LEU A 38 11.95 7.47 25.35
N THR A 39 11.05 8.26 24.74
CA THR A 39 9.60 8.05 24.79
C THR A 39 9.23 6.68 24.20
N ILE A 40 8.07 6.14 24.59
CA ILE A 40 7.59 4.83 24.07
C ILE A 40 7.53 4.83 22.54
N SER A 41 7.09 5.93 21.93
CA SER A 41 7.02 6.09 20.47
C SER A 41 8.40 5.99 19.81
N GLN A 42 9.43 6.62 20.38
CA GLN A 42 10.80 6.56 19.84
C GLN A 42 11.43 5.18 20.00
N ARG A 43 11.12 4.46 21.09
CA ARG A 43 11.57 3.06 21.26
C ARG A 43 10.96 2.14 20.23
N ILE A 44 9.67 2.30 19.96
CA ILE A 44 8.97 1.55 18.90
C ILE A 44 9.58 1.91 17.54
N ASP A 45 9.75 3.19 17.25
CA ASP A 45 10.33 3.66 15.98
C ASP A 45 11.71 3.03 15.75
N LEU A 46 12.63 3.13 16.72
CA LEU A 46 13.97 2.53 16.63
C LEU A 46 13.94 1.01 16.43
N ALA A 47 12.97 0.31 17.04
CA ALA A 47 12.84 -1.14 16.87
C ALA A 47 12.39 -1.54 15.45
N PHE A 48 11.55 -0.75 14.81
CA PHE A 48 11.04 -1.02 13.46
C PHE A 48 11.87 -0.37 12.35
N LYS A 49 12.65 0.67 12.67
CA LYS A 49 13.48 1.45 11.75
C LYS A 49 14.29 0.60 10.76
N PRO A 50 15.07 -0.42 11.15
CA PRO A 50 15.84 -1.20 10.17
C PRO A 50 14.97 -1.94 9.14
N ALA A 51 13.78 -2.42 9.55
CA ALA A 51 12.85 -3.07 8.63
C ALA A 51 12.17 -2.06 7.71
N VAL A 52 11.81 -0.89 8.24
CA VAL A 52 11.20 0.21 7.47
C VAL A 52 12.18 0.76 6.44
N GLU A 53 13.44 0.95 6.80
CA GLU A 53 14.48 1.44 5.89
C GLU A 53 14.78 0.44 4.76
N ALA A 54 14.87 -0.85 5.08
CA ALA A 54 15.02 -1.89 4.05
C ALA A 54 13.83 -1.90 3.08
N LEU A 55 12.62 -1.73 3.60
CA LEU A 55 11.41 -1.64 2.77
C LEU A 55 11.39 -0.35 1.94
N ASN A 56 11.80 0.78 2.53
CA ASN A 56 11.87 2.07 1.88
C ASN A 56 12.83 2.03 0.69
N ALA A 57 14.04 1.52 0.91
CA ALA A 57 15.09 1.39 -0.10
C ALA A 57 14.67 0.52 -1.30
N PHE A 58 13.70 -0.38 -1.15
CA PHE A 58 13.19 -1.21 -2.25
C PHE A 58 11.90 -0.65 -2.86
N LEU A 59 10.89 -0.33 -2.04
CA LEU A 59 9.58 0.11 -2.51
C LEU A 59 9.58 1.52 -3.08
N PHE A 60 10.41 2.40 -2.54
CA PHE A 60 10.48 3.81 -2.95
C PHE A 60 11.68 4.12 -3.84
N TRP A 61 12.45 3.09 -4.23
CA TRP A 61 13.44 3.23 -5.28
C TRP A 61 12.80 3.63 -6.61
N ASP A 62 13.48 4.49 -7.36
CA ASP A 62 13.01 5.00 -8.65
C ASP A 62 13.69 4.26 -9.81
N PRO A 63 13.00 3.29 -10.44
CA PRO A 63 13.53 2.58 -11.60
C PRO A 63 13.60 3.46 -12.86
N PHE A 64 12.82 4.54 -12.95
CA PHE A 64 12.73 5.38 -14.14
C PHE A 64 13.94 6.28 -14.26
N THR A 65 14.36 6.86 -13.14
CA THR A 65 15.61 7.61 -13.05
C THR A 65 16.81 6.70 -13.35
N ALA A 66 16.86 5.49 -12.77
CA ALA A 66 17.94 4.54 -13.03
C ALA A 66 18.02 4.07 -14.50
N LEU A 67 16.90 4.07 -15.22
CA LEU A 67 16.83 3.76 -16.65
C LEU A 67 17.07 4.99 -17.55
N GLY A 68 17.30 6.18 -16.98
CA GLY A 68 17.49 7.43 -17.71
C GLY A 68 16.24 7.93 -18.43
N LEU A 69 15.05 7.52 -17.97
CA LEU A 69 13.77 7.86 -18.60
C LEU A 69 13.24 9.25 -18.18
N HIS A 70 13.76 9.80 -17.08
CA HIS A 70 13.34 11.08 -16.51
C HIS A 70 14.49 11.71 -15.69
N ASP A 71 14.54 13.03 -15.64
CA ASP A 71 15.44 13.82 -14.79
C ASP A 71 14.75 14.13 -13.45
N PRO A 72 15.21 13.60 -12.31
CA PRO A 72 14.53 13.79 -11.03
C PRO A 72 14.58 15.24 -10.54
N GLU A 73 15.45 16.10 -11.07
CA GLU A 73 15.58 17.48 -10.62
C GLU A 73 14.32 18.31 -10.92
N VAL A 74 13.75 18.91 -9.87
CA VAL A 74 12.64 19.85 -10.00
C VAL A 74 13.19 21.19 -10.49
N ARG A 75 12.68 21.65 -11.63
CA ARG A 75 13.08 22.93 -12.24
C ARG A 75 12.01 24.00 -12.08
N ASP A 76 12.45 25.24 -11.94
CA ASP A 76 11.58 26.40 -11.95
C ASP A 76 11.04 26.71 -13.37
N LYS A 77 10.24 27.77 -13.49
CA LYS A 77 9.67 28.20 -14.79
C LYS A 77 10.72 28.70 -15.77
N GLU A 78 11.92 29.00 -15.29
CA GLU A 78 13.06 29.53 -16.06
C GLU A 78 14.04 28.41 -16.45
N GLY A 79 13.82 27.18 -15.96
CA GLY A 79 14.60 25.98 -16.24
C GLY A 79 15.75 25.71 -15.27
N ASN A 80 15.90 26.52 -14.21
CA ASN A 80 16.93 26.33 -13.20
C ASN A 80 16.49 25.30 -12.15
N PRO A 81 17.42 24.50 -11.59
CA PRO A 81 17.10 23.59 -10.50
C PRO A 81 16.59 24.37 -9.29
N VAL A 82 15.46 23.94 -8.73
CA VAL A 82 14.97 24.46 -7.45
C VAL A 82 15.90 23.93 -6.37
N ILE A 83 16.47 24.82 -5.58
CA ILE A 83 17.45 24.48 -4.55
C ILE A 83 16.77 24.47 -3.18
N ASP A 84 17.00 23.42 -2.39
CA ASP A 84 16.56 23.33 -1.00
C ASP A 84 17.40 24.24 -0.09
N LYS A 85 16.99 24.41 1.16
CA LYS A 85 17.64 25.25 2.18
C LYS A 85 19.12 24.88 2.40
N ASP A 86 19.50 23.65 2.11
CA ASP A 86 20.86 23.12 2.25
C ASP A 86 21.73 23.28 0.99
N GLY A 87 21.22 23.92 -0.07
CA GLY A 87 21.98 24.17 -1.30
C GLY A 87 21.95 23.03 -2.33
N ASN A 88 21.18 21.96 -2.08
CA ASN A 88 21.04 20.82 -2.98
C ASN A 88 19.81 20.97 -3.90
N PRO A 89 19.85 20.46 -5.15
CA PRO A 89 18.67 20.37 -5.99
C PRO A 89 17.54 19.57 -5.33
N VAL A 90 16.31 20.06 -5.45
CA VAL A 90 15.12 19.34 -5.01
C VAL A 90 14.82 18.26 -6.05
N GLU A 91 14.75 17.00 -5.60
CA GLU A 91 14.48 15.85 -6.46
C GLU A 91 13.06 15.30 -6.26
N ALA A 92 12.39 14.95 -7.35
CA ALA A 92 11.08 14.32 -7.39
C ALA A 92 11.17 12.92 -7.99
N HIS A 93 11.40 11.93 -7.13
CA HIS A 93 11.45 10.52 -7.53
C HIS A 93 10.06 9.94 -7.81
N ILE A 94 9.98 8.99 -8.74
CA ILE A 94 8.77 8.20 -8.98
C ILE A 94 8.92 6.85 -8.25
N PRO A 95 8.23 6.64 -7.10
CA PRO A 95 8.42 5.43 -6.32
C PRO A 95 7.95 4.19 -7.08
N LEU A 96 8.76 3.12 -7.08
CA LEU A 96 8.41 1.82 -7.69
C LEU A 96 7.03 1.32 -7.24
N ILE A 97 6.70 1.48 -5.95
CA ILE A 97 5.41 1.05 -5.41
C ILE A 97 4.22 1.76 -6.07
N VAL A 98 4.32 3.05 -6.37
CA VAL A 98 3.24 3.81 -7.00
C VAL A 98 2.99 3.25 -8.40
N PHE A 99 4.05 3.05 -9.17
CA PHE A 99 3.96 2.44 -10.49
C PHE A 99 3.36 1.02 -10.42
N TRP A 100 3.83 0.19 -9.49
CA TRP A 100 3.34 -1.18 -9.30
C TRP A 100 1.85 -1.23 -8.97
N LEU A 101 1.38 -0.34 -8.08
CA LEU A 101 -0.02 -0.25 -7.68
C LEU A 101 -0.92 0.22 -8.83
N ILE A 102 -0.49 1.23 -9.59
CA ILE A 102 -1.24 1.72 -10.77
C ILE A 102 -1.32 0.63 -11.83
N LEU A 103 -0.20 -0.05 -12.14
CA LEU A 103 -0.16 -1.15 -13.09
C LEU A 103 -1.12 -2.28 -12.70
N GLY A 104 -1.13 -2.67 -11.41
CA GLY A 104 -2.07 -3.64 -10.87
C GLY A 104 -3.52 -3.19 -11.00
N ALA A 105 -3.82 -1.93 -10.65
CA ALA A 105 -5.17 -1.38 -10.71
C ALA A 105 -5.71 -1.28 -12.15
N VAL A 106 -4.88 -0.86 -13.10
CA VAL A 106 -5.22 -0.86 -14.53
C VAL A 106 -5.48 -2.29 -15.02
N THR A 107 -4.59 -3.23 -14.67
CA THR A 107 -4.72 -4.64 -15.05
C THR A 107 -6.04 -5.23 -14.53
N PHE A 108 -6.35 -5.04 -13.24
CA PHE A 108 -7.62 -5.50 -12.67
C PHE A 108 -8.83 -4.81 -13.29
N THR A 109 -8.76 -3.51 -13.57
CA THR A 109 -9.85 -2.79 -14.22
C THR A 109 -10.16 -3.37 -15.60
N ILE A 110 -9.14 -3.65 -16.41
CA ILE A 110 -9.31 -4.25 -17.74
C ILE A 110 -9.81 -5.70 -17.63
N MET A 111 -9.17 -6.52 -16.79
CA MET A 111 -9.54 -7.95 -16.61
C MET A 111 -10.98 -8.11 -16.11
N MET A 112 -11.42 -7.24 -15.21
CA MET A 112 -12.79 -7.23 -14.66
C MET A 112 -13.78 -6.48 -15.57
N LYS A 113 -13.34 -6.05 -16.75
CA LYS A 113 -14.14 -5.36 -17.77
C LYS A 113 -14.83 -4.10 -17.20
N PHE A 114 -14.06 -3.21 -16.57
CA PHE A 114 -14.54 -1.96 -15.98
C PHE A 114 -15.70 -2.15 -14.99
N ILE A 115 -15.54 -3.12 -14.07
CA ILE A 115 -16.56 -3.47 -13.08
C ILE A 115 -16.91 -2.30 -12.16
N ASN A 116 -15.94 -1.43 -11.87
CA ASN A 116 -16.12 -0.20 -11.10
C ASN A 116 -17.23 0.70 -11.67
N ILE A 117 -17.40 0.75 -13.00
CA ILE A 117 -18.47 1.51 -13.66
C ILE A 117 -19.72 0.65 -13.83
N ARG A 118 -19.59 -0.56 -14.40
CA ARG A 118 -20.74 -1.42 -14.74
C ARG A 118 -21.51 -1.89 -13.51
N GLY A 119 -20.81 -2.15 -12.41
CA GLY A 119 -21.37 -2.68 -11.17
C GLY A 119 -21.95 -1.61 -10.24
N PHE A 120 -21.78 -0.31 -10.54
CA PHE A 120 -22.13 0.77 -9.62
C PHE A 120 -23.61 0.77 -9.22
N LYS A 121 -24.52 0.63 -10.19
CA LYS A 121 -25.97 0.56 -9.92
C LYS A 121 -26.32 -0.61 -9.00
N HIS A 122 -25.73 -1.78 -9.25
CA HIS A 122 -25.96 -2.98 -8.45
C HIS A 122 -25.41 -2.82 -7.03
N ALA A 123 -24.23 -2.21 -6.88
CA ALA A 123 -23.65 -1.90 -5.57
C ALA A 123 -24.58 -1.00 -4.74
N VAL A 124 -25.18 0.03 -5.35
CA VAL A 124 -26.15 0.89 -4.66
C VAL A 124 -27.41 0.11 -4.23
N GLN A 125 -27.90 -0.80 -5.07
CA GLN A 125 -29.06 -1.65 -4.71
C GLN A 125 -28.75 -2.61 -3.57
N LEU A 126 -27.55 -3.21 -3.54
CA LEU A 126 -27.07 -4.06 -2.44
C LEU A 126 -27.06 -3.29 -1.11
N VAL A 127 -26.46 -2.09 -1.11
CA VAL A 127 -26.34 -1.27 0.11
C VAL A 127 -27.70 -0.74 0.59
N ARG A 128 -28.68 -0.62 -0.31
CA ARG A 128 -30.08 -0.28 0.03
C ARG A 128 -30.89 -1.46 0.56
N GLY A 129 -30.30 -2.66 0.60
CA GLY A 129 -30.96 -3.87 1.09
C GLY A 129 -31.94 -4.51 0.12
N VAL A 130 -31.92 -4.14 -1.17
CA VAL A 130 -32.79 -4.74 -2.21
C VAL A 130 -32.52 -6.24 -2.38
N TYR A 131 -31.32 -6.68 -2.01
CA TYR A 131 -30.84 -8.05 -2.13
C TYR A 131 -30.54 -8.70 -0.76
N ASP A 132 -30.95 -8.08 0.35
CA ASP A 132 -30.72 -8.65 1.68
C ASP A 132 -31.70 -9.82 1.92
N ASP A 133 -31.18 -11.01 2.24
CA ASP A 133 -31.97 -12.16 2.71
C ASP A 133 -31.63 -12.46 4.18
N PRO A 134 -32.61 -12.44 5.11
CA PRO A 134 -32.40 -12.78 6.52
C PRO A 134 -31.83 -14.17 6.79
N ASN A 135 -31.92 -15.10 5.82
CA ASN A 135 -31.43 -16.46 5.95
C ASN A 135 -30.01 -16.64 5.38
N GLU A 136 -29.42 -15.61 4.79
CA GLU A 136 -28.08 -15.70 4.23
C GLU A 136 -27.00 -15.75 5.33
N PRO A 137 -25.94 -16.55 5.14
CA PRO A 137 -24.86 -16.66 6.11
C PRO A 137 -23.99 -15.39 6.13
N GLY A 138 -23.98 -14.70 7.27
CA GLY A 138 -23.16 -13.52 7.55
C GLY A 138 -23.49 -12.90 8.92
N GLU A 139 -22.56 -12.13 9.48
CA GLU A 139 -22.74 -11.47 10.79
C GLU A 139 -23.35 -10.07 10.70
N VAL A 140 -23.19 -9.42 9.54
CA VAL A 140 -23.55 -8.02 9.32
C VAL A 140 -24.23 -7.85 7.97
N SER A 141 -25.16 -6.90 7.88
CA SER A 141 -25.80 -6.54 6.62
C SER A 141 -24.83 -5.90 5.63
N HIS A 142 -25.20 -5.83 4.35
CA HIS A 142 -24.39 -5.15 3.34
C HIS A 142 -24.11 -3.67 3.70
N PHE A 143 -25.10 -2.97 4.25
CA PHE A 143 -24.94 -1.59 4.70
C PHE A 143 -23.97 -1.46 5.88
N GLN A 144 -24.07 -2.35 6.87
CA GLN A 144 -23.16 -2.37 8.02
C GLN A 144 -21.73 -2.66 7.58
N ALA A 145 -21.53 -3.66 6.71
CA ALA A 145 -20.22 -3.98 6.15
C ALA A 145 -19.60 -2.78 5.41
N LEU A 146 -20.39 -2.07 4.59
CA LEU A 146 -19.94 -0.84 3.92
C LEU A 146 -19.54 0.23 4.94
N THR A 147 -20.38 0.46 5.95
CA THR A 147 -20.15 1.50 6.96
C THR A 147 -18.88 1.22 7.76
N THR A 148 -18.63 -0.03 8.16
CA THR A 148 -17.39 -0.45 8.83
C THR A 148 -16.16 -0.26 7.94
N ALA A 149 -16.26 -0.58 6.65
CA ALA A 149 -15.16 -0.37 5.72
C ALA A 149 -14.88 1.14 5.49
N LEU A 150 -15.93 1.96 5.40
CA LEU A 150 -15.82 3.40 5.24
C LEU A 150 -15.23 4.07 6.49
N SER A 151 -15.67 3.67 7.69
CA SER A 151 -15.12 4.22 8.94
C SER A 151 -13.63 3.92 9.10
N ALA A 152 -13.15 2.79 8.57
CA ALA A 152 -11.73 2.44 8.60
C ALA A 152 -10.88 3.17 7.55
N THR A 153 -11.49 3.75 6.51
CA THR A 153 -10.78 4.32 5.36
C THR A 153 -10.96 5.83 5.22
N VAL A 154 -11.99 6.41 5.85
CA VAL A 154 -12.21 7.85 5.92
C VAL A 154 -11.71 8.34 7.27
N GLY A 155 -10.68 9.17 7.26
CA GLY A 155 -10.11 9.76 8.48
C GLY A 155 -9.27 10.98 8.17
N LEU A 156 -8.48 11.41 9.17
CA LEU A 156 -7.60 12.59 9.09
C LEU A 156 -6.68 12.55 7.85
N GLY A 157 -6.18 11.36 7.50
CA GLY A 157 -5.34 11.16 6.31
C GLY A 157 -6.00 11.58 5.00
N ASN A 158 -7.32 11.40 4.86
CA ASN A 158 -8.03 11.78 3.62
C ASN A 158 -8.27 13.30 3.55
N ILE A 159 -8.25 14.01 4.67
CA ILE A 159 -8.43 15.47 4.71
C ILE A 159 -7.06 16.15 4.63
N ALA A 160 -6.17 15.85 5.59
CA ALA A 160 -4.84 16.43 5.67
C ALA A 160 -3.95 15.98 4.49
N GLY A 161 -4.02 14.70 4.10
CA GLY A 161 -3.23 14.19 2.98
C GLY A 161 -3.61 14.80 1.64
N VAL A 162 -4.91 15.06 1.40
CA VAL A 162 -5.37 15.81 0.22
C VAL A 162 -4.84 17.24 0.25
N ALA A 163 -4.90 17.92 1.41
CA ALA A 163 -4.40 19.28 1.54
C ALA A 163 -2.89 19.37 1.26
N ILE A 164 -2.10 18.43 1.80
CA ILE A 164 -0.65 18.35 1.56
C ILE A 164 -0.38 18.06 0.08
N ALA A 165 -1.08 17.09 -0.51
CA ALA A 165 -0.91 16.72 -1.91
C ALA A 165 -1.21 17.88 -2.87
N ILE A 166 -2.26 18.65 -2.62
CA ILE A 166 -2.59 19.84 -3.43
C ILE A 166 -1.60 20.98 -3.18
N SER A 167 -1.16 21.17 -1.94
CA SER A 167 -0.20 22.24 -1.60
C SER A 167 1.15 22.03 -2.27
N ILE A 168 1.62 20.78 -2.34
CA ILE A 168 2.90 20.42 -2.95
C ILE A 168 2.76 20.19 -4.46
N GLY A 169 1.76 19.42 -4.89
CA GLY A 169 1.57 19.01 -6.28
C GLY A 169 0.73 19.97 -7.14
N GLY A 170 0.20 21.04 -6.54
CA GLY A 170 -0.67 21.99 -7.21
C GLY A 170 -2.07 21.43 -7.52
N PRO A 171 -2.91 22.21 -8.23
CA PRO A 171 -4.31 21.84 -8.50
C PRO A 171 -4.46 20.58 -9.37
N GLY A 172 -3.43 20.21 -10.14
CA GLY A 172 -3.41 18.99 -10.94
C GLY A 172 -3.44 17.70 -10.11
N ALA A 173 -3.01 17.77 -8.84
CA ALA A 173 -3.00 16.62 -7.94
C ALA A 173 -4.41 16.02 -7.76
N THR A 174 -5.44 16.87 -7.64
CA THR A 174 -6.83 16.43 -7.47
C THR A 174 -7.32 15.56 -8.62
N PHE A 175 -7.00 15.93 -9.86
CA PHE A 175 -7.36 15.15 -11.04
C PHE A 175 -6.77 13.73 -10.96
N TRP A 176 -5.49 13.63 -10.65
CA TRP A 176 -4.81 12.34 -10.54
C TRP A 176 -5.29 11.50 -9.35
N MET A 177 -5.63 12.12 -8.23
CA MET A 177 -6.25 11.43 -7.09
C MET A 177 -7.59 10.79 -7.46
N ILE A 178 -8.43 11.48 -8.24
CA ILE A 178 -9.70 10.93 -8.72
C ILE A 178 -9.46 9.75 -9.65
N VAL A 179 -8.53 9.87 -10.60
CA VAL A 179 -8.19 8.78 -11.53
C VAL A 179 -7.65 7.56 -10.77
N ALA A 180 -6.72 7.76 -9.84
CA ALA A 180 -6.17 6.70 -8.99
C ALA A 180 -7.26 6.04 -8.14
N GLY A 181 -8.19 6.82 -7.58
CA GLY A 181 -9.35 6.31 -6.84
C GLY A 181 -10.26 5.44 -7.71
N LEU A 182 -10.59 5.89 -8.93
CA LEU A 182 -11.43 5.13 -9.86
C LEU A 182 -10.78 3.80 -10.27
N LEU A 183 -9.47 3.78 -10.53
CA LEU A 183 -8.73 2.56 -10.82
C LEU A 183 -8.63 1.65 -9.58
N GLY A 184 -8.42 2.25 -8.40
CA GLY A 184 -8.34 1.55 -7.12
C GLY A 184 -9.62 0.80 -6.75
N MET A 185 -10.80 1.26 -7.18
CA MET A 185 -12.06 0.55 -6.97
C MET A 185 -12.03 -0.88 -7.53
N SER A 186 -11.43 -1.10 -8.70
CA SER A 186 -11.31 -2.44 -9.30
C SER A 186 -10.37 -3.35 -8.51
N SER A 187 -9.27 -2.78 -7.99
CA SER A 187 -8.36 -3.50 -7.10
C SER A 187 -9.07 -3.92 -5.83
N LYS A 188 -9.80 -2.99 -5.19
CA LYS A 188 -10.54 -3.28 -3.96
C LYS A 188 -11.66 -4.29 -4.19
N PHE A 189 -12.38 -4.17 -5.29
CA PHE A 189 -13.38 -5.15 -5.70
C PHE A 189 -12.79 -6.56 -5.81
N THR A 190 -11.62 -6.68 -6.46
CA THR A 190 -10.92 -7.97 -6.61
C THR A 190 -10.49 -8.54 -5.27
N GLU A 191 -9.92 -7.71 -4.40
CA GLU A 191 -9.52 -8.09 -3.04
C GLU A 191 -10.71 -8.58 -2.21
N CYS A 192 -11.80 -7.82 -2.16
CA CYS A 192 -13.01 -8.19 -1.42
C CYS A 192 -13.66 -9.45 -1.98
N THR A 193 -13.70 -9.60 -3.31
CA THR A 193 -14.23 -10.81 -3.96
C THR A 193 -13.43 -12.05 -3.56
N LEU A 194 -12.09 -11.97 -3.56
CA LEU A 194 -11.25 -13.05 -3.08
C LEU A 194 -11.43 -13.29 -1.57
N GLY A 195 -11.54 -12.22 -0.78
CA GLY A 195 -11.80 -12.28 0.65
C GLY A 195 -13.07 -13.06 0.98
N VAL A 196 -14.16 -12.82 0.23
CA VAL A 196 -15.42 -13.55 0.36
C VAL A 196 -15.31 -14.99 -0.16
N LYS A 197 -14.67 -15.18 -1.32
CA LYS A 197 -14.53 -16.51 -1.95
C LYS A 197 -13.73 -17.51 -1.11
N TYR A 198 -12.78 -17.02 -0.31
CA TYR A 198 -11.90 -17.84 0.53
C TYR A 198 -12.13 -17.62 2.03
N ARG A 199 -13.24 -17.00 2.43
CA ARG A 199 -13.59 -16.82 3.84
C ARG A 199 -13.85 -18.16 4.52
N LYS A 200 -13.56 -18.22 5.82
CA LYS A 200 -13.90 -19.33 6.70
C LYS A 200 -15.03 -18.88 7.62
N ILE A 201 -16.04 -19.73 7.75
CA ILE A 201 -17.10 -19.58 8.76
C ILE A 201 -16.84 -20.66 9.80
N ASP A 202 -16.68 -20.28 11.05
CA ASP A 202 -16.46 -21.23 12.13
C ASP A 202 -17.78 -21.85 12.63
N LYS A 203 -17.68 -22.75 13.62
CA LYS A 203 -18.86 -23.44 14.19
C LYS A 203 -19.78 -22.51 14.98
N ASN A 204 -19.27 -21.37 15.42
CA ASN A 204 -20.01 -20.36 16.18
C ASN A 204 -20.63 -19.29 15.25
N GLY A 205 -20.46 -19.44 13.93
CA GLY A 205 -20.94 -18.48 12.92
C GLY A 205 -19.98 -17.34 12.63
N VAL A 206 -18.79 -17.31 13.25
CA VAL A 206 -17.83 -16.22 13.05
C VAL A 206 -17.19 -16.29 11.69
N VAL A 207 -17.22 -15.17 10.97
CA VAL A 207 -16.70 -15.06 9.60
C VAL A 207 -15.31 -14.45 9.62
N SER A 208 -14.32 -15.19 9.12
CA SER A 208 -12.95 -14.70 8.96
C SER A 208 -12.53 -14.78 7.50
N GLY A 209 -12.15 -13.63 6.91
CA GLY A 209 -11.76 -13.52 5.52
C GLY A 209 -10.68 -12.46 5.31
N GLY A 210 -10.28 -12.26 4.05
CA GLY A 210 -9.27 -11.27 3.68
C GLY A 210 -7.97 -11.87 3.13
N PRO A 211 -6.92 -11.05 2.99
CA PRO A 211 -5.72 -11.42 2.25
C PRO A 211 -4.94 -12.59 2.82
N MET A 212 -4.82 -12.69 4.13
CA MET A 212 -4.24 -13.86 4.79
C MET A 212 -4.93 -15.17 4.37
N TYR A 213 -6.26 -15.17 4.22
CA TYR A 213 -7.02 -16.37 3.86
C TYR A 213 -6.93 -16.68 2.37
N TYR A 214 -7.10 -15.70 1.47
CA TYR A 214 -7.02 -15.98 0.04
C TYR A 214 -5.58 -16.21 -0.44
N LEU A 215 -4.56 -15.65 0.22
CA LEU A 215 -3.16 -15.96 -0.09
C LEU A 215 -2.85 -17.40 0.30
N ARG A 216 -3.29 -17.83 1.50
CA ARG A 216 -3.08 -19.20 1.95
C ARG A 216 -3.83 -20.22 1.09
N TYR A 217 -5.15 -20.11 1.01
CA TYR A 217 -5.99 -21.12 0.35
C TYR A 217 -6.05 -20.94 -1.17
N GLY A 218 -5.94 -19.72 -1.68
CA GLY A 218 -5.94 -19.46 -3.12
C GLY A 218 -4.67 -19.94 -3.80
N LEU A 219 -3.51 -19.74 -3.18
CA LEU A 219 -2.23 -20.27 -3.70
C LEU A 219 -2.09 -21.78 -3.47
N GLU A 220 -2.63 -22.32 -2.38
CA GLU A 220 -2.70 -23.77 -2.18
C GLU A 220 -3.44 -24.47 -3.33
N LYS A 221 -4.57 -23.93 -3.79
CA LYS A 221 -5.30 -24.44 -4.98
C LYS A 221 -4.51 -24.35 -6.29
N LYS A 222 -3.43 -23.56 -6.34
CA LYS A 222 -2.52 -23.44 -7.49
C LYS A 222 -1.24 -24.27 -7.32
N ASN A 223 -1.21 -25.21 -6.37
CA ASN A 223 -0.02 -26.01 -6.00
C ASN A 223 1.15 -25.17 -5.47
N LEU A 224 0.88 -23.98 -4.93
CA LEU A 224 1.87 -23.06 -4.35
C LEU A 224 1.67 -22.90 -2.83
N LYS A 225 1.40 -24.01 -2.14
CA LYS A 225 1.03 -24.04 -0.72
C LYS A 225 2.04 -23.33 0.18
N TRP A 226 3.34 -23.61 0.01
CA TRP A 226 4.39 -23.02 0.84
C TRP A 226 4.44 -21.50 0.69
N LEU A 227 4.39 -21.00 -0.55
CA LEU A 227 4.34 -19.57 -0.83
C LEU A 227 3.10 -18.91 -0.21
N GLY A 228 1.93 -19.57 -0.29
CA GLY A 228 0.71 -19.07 0.33
C GLY A 228 0.79 -18.93 1.85
N ILE A 229 1.45 -19.87 2.53
CA ILE A 229 1.67 -19.79 3.98
C ILE A 229 2.59 -18.62 4.33
N VAL A 230 3.73 -18.48 3.62
CA VAL A 230 4.69 -17.41 3.87
C VAL A 230 4.05 -16.04 3.64
N LEU A 231 3.39 -15.83 2.50
CA LEU A 231 2.75 -14.55 2.18
C LEU A 231 1.59 -14.21 3.12
N SER A 232 0.82 -15.22 3.54
CA SER A 232 -0.24 -15.02 4.53
C SER A 232 0.31 -14.56 5.88
N ALA A 233 1.39 -15.18 6.36
CA ALA A 233 2.00 -14.83 7.64
C ALA A 233 2.64 -13.45 7.58
N LEU A 234 3.37 -13.16 6.50
CA LEU A 234 3.97 -11.85 6.25
C LEU A 234 2.90 -10.75 6.20
N PHE A 235 1.83 -10.96 5.44
CA PHE A 235 0.74 -9.99 5.34
C PHE A 235 0.10 -9.72 6.71
N ALA A 236 -0.17 -10.76 7.50
CA ALA A 236 -0.75 -10.61 8.83
C ALA A 236 0.17 -9.79 9.76
N LEU A 237 1.48 -10.09 9.75
CA LEU A 237 2.46 -9.35 10.54
C LEU A 237 2.54 -7.86 10.14
N LEU A 238 2.60 -7.59 8.83
CA LEU A 238 2.66 -6.23 8.31
C LEU A 238 1.39 -5.43 8.59
N VAL A 239 0.21 -6.06 8.51
CA VAL A 239 -1.06 -5.38 8.83
C VAL A 239 -1.17 -5.09 10.33
N ILE A 240 -0.73 -5.98 11.20
CA ILE A 240 -0.69 -5.70 12.65
C ILE A 240 0.20 -4.48 12.91
N GLY A 241 1.44 -4.47 12.39
CA GLY A 241 2.36 -3.34 12.55
C GLY A 241 1.80 -2.04 11.95
N GLY A 242 1.29 -2.10 10.72
CA GLY A 242 0.70 -0.96 10.02
C GLY A 242 -0.54 -0.40 10.72
N SER A 243 -1.35 -1.24 11.36
CA SER A 243 -2.54 -0.80 12.10
C SER A 243 -2.21 0.03 13.33
N LEU A 244 -1.08 -0.27 14.00
CA LEU A 244 -0.62 0.49 15.15
C LEU A 244 -0.09 1.87 14.74
N GLY A 245 0.80 1.92 13.75
CA GLY A 245 1.44 3.17 13.32
C GLY A 245 0.53 4.06 12.48
N GLY A 246 0.06 3.55 11.34
CA GLY A 246 -0.74 4.35 10.40
C GLY A 246 -2.21 4.46 10.81
N GLY A 247 -2.76 3.41 11.41
CA GLY A 247 -4.15 3.39 11.86
C GLY A 247 -4.36 4.20 13.13
N ASN A 248 -3.81 3.73 14.25
CA ASN A 248 -4.13 4.26 15.57
C ASN A 248 -3.34 5.52 15.93
N MET A 249 -2.01 5.50 15.81
CA MET A 249 -1.18 6.62 16.26
C MET A 249 -1.41 7.89 15.43
N PHE A 250 -1.48 7.77 14.10
CA PHE A 250 -1.68 8.92 13.23
C PHE A 250 -3.09 9.51 13.30
N GLN A 251 -4.12 8.71 13.55
CA GLN A 251 -5.50 9.22 13.65
C GLN A 251 -5.83 9.80 15.04
N ALA A 252 -5.09 9.42 16.08
CA ALA A 252 -5.32 9.87 17.45
C ALA A 252 -4.62 11.19 17.82
N ASN A 253 -3.72 11.70 16.96
CA ASN A 253 -2.88 12.87 17.20
C ASN A 253 -3.13 13.94 16.14
#